data_AF-A0AAW0UPE4-F1
#
_entry.id   AF-A0AAW0UPE4-F1
#
_cell.length_a   1.000
_cell.length_b   1.000
_cell.length_c   1.000
_cell.angle_alpha   90.00
_cell.angle_beta   90.00
_cell.angle_gamma   90.00
#
_symmetry.space_group_name_H-M   'P 1'
#
loop_
_entity.id
_entity.type
_entity.pdbx_description
1 polymer ?
#
loop_
_entity_poly.entity_id
_entity_poly.type
_entity_poly.pdbx_seq_one_letter_code
_entity_poly.pdbx_strand_id
1 'polypeptide(L)'
;MAVCLPWCSGTTLPQEYCSPGEVASKALHLTLAYQFPLSQFPRLEALVEAVDQRAPVTWEVRLYSRDTRIHNNEVHKVLYSHVSRDPDELELLIGDFVYVKGDSLASSPDGWVEGTSWLTGSTGFLPINYIERTAESDAWTLHKSIPVIGTSGRECVESLPNRPPISLSLLNLIENSEGSRRSTEALSESSSMDRLHSRQASLEATQSPLLHKQEDLDALYAKVKKPKKEGPLYQFPIKGPRKVIVVRHGERVDFTFGDWIRFCFDEADHYQRRDLNMPESLPERAGAPHSFYKDCPLTHVGLLQATLVGRAMHASGIEVHHVFCSPSLRCVQTCTNILQGLGIAEHMPINIEPGLFEWLAWYHDGMPVWMTLDELSTAGFNLNHSYDPLICREELKDTHESCEQYYGRNAYVTQSIINTTQAQGGTVLLVGHAATLDTCTRQLVGGAPRSAHEMSSIIKKIPYCSTSAVEEGPSGHWSLVEPVRPVSNTGQPHYDWRILLS
;
A
#
# COMPACT_ATOMS: atom_id res chain seq x y z
N MET A 1 13.34 -26.37 2.02
CA MET A 1 13.38 -27.63 2.79
C MET A 1 13.30 -27.26 4.26
N ALA A 2 12.41 -27.87 5.04
CA ALA A 2 12.26 -27.59 6.46
C ALA A 2 12.52 -28.88 7.26
N VAL A 3 13.31 -28.76 8.33
CA VAL A 3 13.45 -29.82 9.33
C VAL A 3 12.58 -29.40 10.51
N CYS A 4 11.51 -30.14 10.78
CA CYS A 4 10.67 -29.92 11.96
C CYS A 4 11.15 -30.81 13.10
N LEU A 5 11.51 -30.19 14.24
CA LEU A 5 11.69 -30.91 15.49
C LEU A 5 10.32 -30.99 16.19
N PRO A 6 9.79 -32.19 16.47
CA PRO A 6 8.67 -32.31 17.38
C PRO A 6 9.22 -32.10 18.80
N TRP A 7 9.12 -30.88 19.32
CA TRP A 7 9.00 -30.70 20.77
C TRP A 7 7.54 -30.87 21.13
N CYS A 8 7.09 -32.12 21.14
CA CYS A 8 5.76 -32.46 21.59
C CYS A 8 5.70 -32.45 23.12
N SER A 9 4.69 -31.70 23.60
CA SER A 9 3.75 -32.08 24.66
C SER A 9 4.29 -32.44 26.04
N GLY A 10 3.94 -31.58 27.01
CA GLY A 10 3.47 -32.04 28.31
C GLY A 10 4.47 -32.83 29.14
N THR A 11 5.57 -32.21 29.56
CA THR A 11 6.31 -32.71 30.73
C THR A 11 6.93 -31.53 31.46
N THR A 12 6.50 -31.35 32.71
CA THR A 12 7.17 -30.52 33.71
C THR A 12 8.64 -30.87 33.74
N LEU A 13 9.52 -29.90 33.46
CA LEU A 13 10.95 -30.09 33.72
C LEU A 13 11.17 -29.97 35.23
N PRO A 14 11.75 -30.99 35.90
CA PRO A 14 12.30 -30.83 37.23
C PRO A 14 13.49 -29.88 37.13
N GLN A 15 13.59 -29.02 38.14
CA GLN A 15 14.67 -28.09 38.35
C GLN A 15 15.94 -28.87 38.72
N GLU A 16 16.74 -29.33 37.75
CA GLU A 16 18.09 -29.81 38.02
C GLU A 16 18.99 -29.85 36.76
N TYR A 17 20.25 -29.50 37.00
CA TYR A 17 21.38 -29.33 36.08
C TYR A 17 21.45 -30.32 34.91
N CYS A 18 21.63 -29.80 33.68
CA CYS A 18 22.17 -30.57 32.57
C CYS A 18 23.49 -29.94 32.09
N SER A 19 24.56 -30.71 32.25
CA SER A 19 25.95 -30.40 31.92
C SER A 19 26.17 -30.07 30.44
N PRO A 20 27.17 -29.25 30.07
CA PRO A 20 27.49 -28.95 28.67
C PRO A 20 28.35 -30.09 28.10
N GLY A 21 27.74 -31.11 27.52
CA GLY A 21 28.54 -32.16 26.89
C GLY A 21 27.81 -33.46 26.59
N GLU A 22 26.73 -33.41 25.80
CA GLU A 22 26.31 -34.56 25.02
C GLU A 22 25.48 -34.06 23.83
N VAL A 23 26.13 -33.96 22.68
CA VAL A 23 25.45 -33.66 21.41
C VAL A 23 24.67 -34.93 21.06
N ALA A 24 23.36 -34.92 21.32
CA ALA A 24 22.48 -35.99 20.86
C ALA A 24 22.62 -36.11 19.33
N SER A 25 23.27 -37.17 18.87
CA SER A 25 23.47 -37.52 17.47
C SER A 25 22.18 -38.06 16.85
N LYS A 26 21.09 -37.28 16.93
CA LYS A 26 19.88 -37.58 16.17
C LYS A 26 20.09 -37.09 14.75
N ALA A 27 20.06 -38.02 13.80
CA ALA A 27 20.08 -37.71 12.37
C ALA A 27 18.95 -36.71 12.06
N LEU A 28 19.28 -35.63 11.34
CA LEU A 28 18.29 -34.68 10.85
C LEU A 28 17.44 -35.38 9.79
N HIS A 29 16.15 -35.51 10.03
CA HIS A 29 15.21 -36.05 9.06
C HIS A 29 14.61 -34.90 8.25
N LEU A 30 14.68 -35.02 6.92
CA LEU A 30 14.20 -34.00 6.00
C LEU A 30 12.90 -34.48 5.38
N THR A 31 11.80 -33.79 5.67
CA THR A 31 10.46 -34.14 5.17
C THR A 31 10.07 -33.13 4.10
N LEU A 32 9.88 -33.61 2.86
CA LEU A 32 9.65 -32.76 1.69
C LEU A 32 8.17 -32.44 1.45
N ALA A 33 7.27 -33.29 1.96
CA ALA A 33 5.82 -33.06 1.93
C ALA A 33 5.14 -33.87 3.05
N TYR A 34 4.04 -33.34 3.59
CA TYR A 34 3.20 -34.01 4.57
C TYR A 34 1.79 -34.13 3.99
N GLN A 35 1.18 -35.32 4.07
CA GLN A 35 -0.20 -35.60 3.63
C GLN A 35 -0.55 -35.07 2.22
N PHE A 36 0.01 -35.68 1.18
CA PHE A 36 -0.27 -35.34 -0.23
C PHE A 36 -1.10 -36.44 -0.92
N PRO A 37 -1.82 -36.13 -2.02
CA PRO A 37 -2.50 -37.14 -2.82
C PRO A 37 -1.52 -38.17 -3.37
N LEU A 38 -1.80 -39.46 -3.23
CA LEU A 38 -0.89 -40.54 -3.65
C LEU A 38 -0.48 -40.46 -5.14
N SER A 39 -1.31 -39.85 -5.98
CA SER A 39 -1.01 -39.60 -7.40
C SER A 39 0.18 -38.67 -7.63
N GLN A 40 0.53 -37.82 -6.66
CA GLN A 40 1.67 -36.89 -6.76
C GLN A 40 2.99 -37.53 -6.31
N PHE A 41 2.96 -38.74 -5.73
CA PHE A 41 4.15 -39.42 -5.21
C PHE A 41 5.31 -39.50 -6.21
N PRO A 42 5.12 -39.95 -7.47
CA PRO A 42 6.25 -40.11 -8.40
C PRO A 42 6.91 -38.78 -8.76
N ARG A 43 6.13 -37.69 -8.79
CA ARG A 43 6.64 -36.35 -9.09
C ARG A 43 7.45 -35.79 -7.92
N LEU A 44 6.97 -36.01 -6.70
CA LEU A 44 7.67 -35.59 -5.49
C LEU A 44 8.98 -36.37 -5.33
N GLU A 45 8.96 -37.69 -5.56
CA GLU A 45 10.15 -38.56 -5.54
C GLU A 45 11.23 -38.05 -6.51
N ALA A 46 10.88 -37.77 -7.77
CA ALA A 46 11.82 -37.21 -8.75
C ALA A 46 12.40 -35.85 -8.34
N LEU A 47 11.61 -35.01 -7.66
CA LEU A 47 12.09 -33.72 -7.14
C LEU A 47 13.04 -33.91 -5.95
N VAL A 48 12.80 -34.92 -5.10
CA VAL A 48 13.69 -35.28 -3.99
C VAL A 48 15.05 -35.74 -4.50
N GLU A 49 15.07 -36.60 -5.52
CA GLU A 49 16.30 -37.13 -6.12
C GLU A 49 17.15 -36.05 -6.78
N ALA A 50 16.52 -34.98 -7.27
CA ALA A 50 17.20 -33.84 -7.89
C ALA A 50 17.78 -32.82 -6.88
N VAL A 51 17.59 -33.03 -5.56
CA VAL A 51 18.13 -32.12 -4.55
C VAL A 51 19.65 -32.30 -4.40
N ASP A 52 20.39 -31.25 -4.75
CA ASP A 52 21.83 -31.19 -4.47
C ASP A 52 22.11 -31.00 -2.98
N GLN A 53 22.62 -32.05 -2.33
CA GLN A 53 22.96 -32.08 -0.91
C GLN A 53 24.22 -31.27 -0.56
N ARG A 54 25.00 -30.86 -1.55
CA ARG A 54 26.25 -30.10 -1.36
C ARG A 54 26.07 -28.61 -1.61
N ALA A 55 24.89 -28.20 -2.09
CA ALA A 55 24.59 -26.80 -2.32
C ALA A 55 24.71 -26.01 -1.00
N PRO A 56 25.28 -24.79 -1.03
CA PRO A 56 25.30 -23.92 0.14
C PRO A 56 23.85 -23.58 0.51
N VAL A 57 23.47 -23.90 1.74
CA VAL A 57 22.14 -23.62 2.28
C VAL A 57 22.24 -22.71 3.48
N THR A 58 21.33 -21.75 3.56
CA THR A 58 21.15 -20.94 4.77
C THR A 58 20.15 -21.64 5.66
N TRP A 59 20.57 -22.03 6.85
CA TRP A 59 19.69 -22.62 7.85
C TRP A 59 19.00 -21.51 8.63
N GLU A 60 17.72 -21.70 8.95
CA GLU A 60 16.97 -20.80 9.82
C GLU A 60 16.20 -21.60 10.88
N VAL A 61 16.22 -21.09 12.11
CA VAL A 61 15.41 -21.60 13.22
C VAL A 61 14.18 -20.73 13.32
N ARG A 62 13.00 -21.33 13.15
CA ARG A 62 11.70 -20.66 13.20
C ARG A 62 10.92 -21.13 14.43
N LEU A 63 10.43 -20.17 15.22
CA LEU A 63 9.57 -20.41 16.38
C LEU A 63 8.12 -20.13 16.01
N TYR A 64 7.26 -21.13 16.14
CA TYR A 64 5.83 -21.03 15.87
C TYR A 64 5.00 -21.31 17.12
N SER A 65 3.80 -20.73 17.21
CA SER A 65 2.74 -21.20 18.11
C SER A 65 1.52 -21.65 17.32
N ARG A 66 0.78 -22.59 17.90
CA ARG A 66 -0.52 -23.07 17.40
C ARG A 66 -1.50 -23.16 18.55
N ASP A 67 -2.79 -23.02 18.26
CA ASP A 67 -3.84 -23.27 19.25
C ASP A 67 -4.00 -24.78 19.46
N THR A 68 -3.76 -25.25 20.69
CA THR A 68 -3.83 -26.67 21.03
C THR A 68 -5.23 -27.17 21.34
N ARG A 69 -6.20 -26.25 21.52
CA ARG A 69 -7.60 -26.58 21.86
C ARG A 69 -8.34 -27.21 20.69
N ILE A 70 -7.80 -27.08 19.48
CA ILE A 70 -8.45 -27.46 18.23
C ILE A 70 -7.81 -28.75 17.68
N HIS A 71 -7.71 -29.76 18.55
CA HIS A 71 -7.16 -31.07 18.20
C HIS A 71 -8.14 -31.83 17.29
N ASN A 72 -7.61 -32.53 16.28
CA ASN A 72 -8.35 -33.35 15.31
C ASN A 72 -9.28 -32.59 14.34
N ASN A 73 -9.21 -31.26 14.28
CA ASN A 73 -9.88 -30.49 13.25
C ASN A 73 -8.94 -30.27 12.05
N GLU A 74 -9.50 -30.29 10.86
CA GLU A 74 -8.83 -29.90 9.63
C GLU A 74 -8.78 -28.37 9.52
N VAL A 75 -7.70 -27.85 8.96
CA VAL A 75 -7.54 -26.41 8.66
C VAL A 75 -8.01 -26.16 7.24
N HIS A 76 -8.97 -25.27 7.09
CA HIS A 76 -9.53 -24.88 5.81
C HIS A 76 -9.37 -23.38 5.61
N LYS A 77 -9.06 -22.98 4.38
CA LYS A 77 -8.88 -21.61 3.92
C LYS A 77 -10.20 -21.09 3.37
N VAL A 78 -10.61 -19.88 3.77
CA VAL A 78 -11.86 -19.25 3.32
C VAL A 78 -11.70 -18.60 1.95
N LEU A 79 -12.39 -19.13 0.94
CA LEU A 79 -12.40 -18.65 -0.44
C LEU A 79 -13.42 -17.52 -0.69
N TYR A 80 -14.55 -17.49 0.03
CA TYR A 80 -15.57 -16.47 -0.20
C TYR A 80 -16.03 -15.85 1.13
N SER A 81 -16.36 -14.55 1.09
CA SER A 81 -16.78 -13.82 2.29
C SER A 81 -18.25 -14.12 2.56
N HIS A 82 -18.58 -14.28 3.83
CA HIS A 82 -19.95 -14.50 4.28
C HIS A 82 -20.24 -13.55 5.44
N VAL A 83 -21.29 -12.75 5.29
CA VAL A 83 -21.79 -11.89 6.37
C VAL A 83 -22.91 -12.67 7.06
N SER A 84 -22.78 -12.88 8.38
CA SER A 84 -23.79 -13.62 9.14
C SER A 84 -25.14 -12.92 9.07
N ARG A 85 -26.16 -13.65 8.61
CA ARG A 85 -27.55 -13.18 8.56
C ARG A 85 -28.33 -13.65 9.78
N ASP A 86 -28.02 -14.86 10.22
CA ASP A 86 -28.58 -15.50 11.39
C ASP A 86 -27.52 -15.63 12.51
N PRO A 87 -27.92 -15.63 13.80
CA PRO A 87 -26.99 -15.58 14.92
C PRO A 87 -26.15 -16.85 15.12
N ASP A 88 -26.50 -17.94 14.45
CA ASP A 88 -25.77 -19.22 14.43
C ASP A 88 -24.82 -19.35 13.23
N GLU A 89 -24.83 -18.40 12.29
CA GLU A 89 -23.89 -18.35 11.17
C GLU A 89 -22.54 -17.74 11.57
N LEU A 90 -21.46 -18.33 11.05
CA LEU A 90 -20.12 -17.82 11.22
C LEU A 90 -19.79 -16.79 10.15
N GLU A 91 -19.39 -15.58 10.57
CA GLU A 91 -18.85 -14.58 9.66
C GLU A 91 -17.52 -15.08 9.06
N LEU A 92 -17.42 -15.03 7.73
CA LEU A 92 -16.25 -15.48 6.98
C LEU A 92 -15.59 -14.31 6.28
N LEU A 93 -14.29 -14.18 6.51
CA LEU A 93 -13.44 -13.24 5.79
C LEU A 93 -12.62 -14.01 4.77
N ILE A 94 -12.73 -13.60 3.50
CA ILE A 94 -11.80 -14.02 2.43
C ILE A 94 -10.42 -13.63 2.92
N GLY A 95 -9.66 -14.60 3.39
CA GLY A 95 -8.47 -14.23 4.15
C GLY A 95 -8.01 -15.36 5.00
N ASP A 96 -8.99 -15.90 5.68
CA ASP A 96 -8.75 -16.51 6.96
C ASP A 96 -8.87 -18.02 6.91
N PHE A 97 -8.60 -18.61 8.07
CA PHE A 97 -8.68 -20.03 8.30
C PHE A 97 -9.86 -20.31 9.20
N VAL A 98 -10.48 -21.45 8.94
CA VAL A 98 -11.48 -22.02 9.80
C VAL A 98 -11.07 -23.44 10.12
N TYR A 99 -11.39 -23.85 11.34
CA TYR A 99 -11.17 -25.20 11.82
C TYR A 99 -12.47 -25.98 11.73
N VAL A 100 -12.46 -27.08 10.99
CA VAL A 100 -13.64 -27.91 10.74
C VAL A 100 -13.34 -29.37 11.05
N LYS A 101 -14.30 -30.11 11.59
CA LYS A 101 -14.13 -31.56 11.80
C LYS A 101 -14.25 -32.30 10.46
N GLY A 102 -13.23 -33.09 10.12
CA GLY A 102 -13.18 -33.83 8.84
C GLY A 102 -14.41 -34.72 8.59
N ASP A 103 -14.87 -35.42 9.62
CA ASP A 103 -16.03 -36.32 9.53
C ASP A 103 -17.37 -35.58 9.27
N SER A 104 -17.45 -34.30 9.64
CA SER A 104 -18.65 -33.46 9.50
C SER A 104 -18.82 -32.91 8.07
N LEU A 105 -17.73 -32.85 7.29
CA LEU A 105 -17.76 -32.35 5.90
C LEU A 105 -18.42 -33.35 4.94
N ALA A 106 -18.22 -34.65 5.15
CA ALA A 106 -18.79 -35.70 4.31
C ALA A 106 -20.24 -36.05 4.67
N SER A 107 -20.72 -35.62 5.84
CA SER A 107 -22.01 -35.99 6.42
C SER A 107 -23.05 -34.86 6.41
N SER A 108 -22.71 -33.68 5.89
CA SER A 108 -23.64 -32.55 5.77
C SER A 108 -24.57 -32.70 4.55
N PRO A 109 -25.90 -32.80 4.75
CA PRO A 109 -26.87 -32.95 3.66
C PRO A 109 -27.29 -31.62 3.02
N ASP A 110 -27.10 -30.49 3.69
CA ASP A 110 -27.55 -29.15 3.29
C ASP A 110 -26.41 -28.23 2.82
N GLY A 111 -25.15 -28.71 2.90
CA GLY A 111 -23.99 -27.96 2.45
C GLY A 111 -23.44 -26.98 3.48
N TRP A 112 -23.91 -27.04 4.73
CA TRP A 112 -23.40 -26.25 5.85
C TRP A 112 -22.66 -27.12 6.86
N VAL A 113 -21.61 -26.58 7.46
CA VAL A 113 -20.82 -27.26 8.48
C VAL A 113 -20.51 -26.32 9.63
N GLU A 114 -20.47 -26.84 10.84
CA GLU A 114 -20.00 -26.10 12.00
C GLU A 114 -18.47 -25.97 11.94
N GLY A 115 -17.96 -24.75 12.09
CA GLY A 115 -16.53 -24.47 12.13
C GLY A 115 -16.19 -23.37 13.12
N THR A 116 -14.90 -23.25 13.42
CA THR A 116 -14.37 -22.23 14.34
C THR A 116 -13.42 -21.30 13.61
N SER A 117 -13.67 -19.99 13.66
CA SER A 117 -12.79 -18.99 13.05
C SER A 117 -11.43 -18.96 13.75
N TRP A 118 -10.37 -19.03 12.96
CA TRP A 118 -9.00 -18.87 13.44
C TRP A 118 -8.75 -17.48 14.02
N LEU A 119 -9.34 -16.44 13.40
CA LEU A 119 -9.11 -15.05 13.76
C LEU A 119 -9.81 -14.67 15.07
N THR A 120 -11.08 -15.04 15.21
CA THR A 120 -11.93 -14.61 16.33
C THR A 120 -12.10 -15.67 17.41
N GLY A 121 -11.83 -16.93 17.09
CA GLY A 121 -12.14 -18.07 17.97
C GLY A 121 -13.63 -18.38 18.10
N SER A 122 -14.50 -17.67 17.36
CA SER A 122 -15.95 -17.89 17.35
C SER A 122 -16.32 -19.15 16.58
N THR A 123 -17.35 -19.86 17.04
CA THR A 123 -17.90 -21.04 16.37
C THR A 123 -19.28 -20.71 15.78
N GLY A 124 -19.56 -21.23 14.59
CA GLY A 124 -20.86 -21.08 13.93
C GLY A 124 -20.91 -21.92 12.65
N PHE A 125 -22.05 -21.89 11.96
CA PHE A 125 -22.25 -22.59 10.71
C PHE A 125 -21.71 -21.80 9.52
N LEU A 126 -21.05 -22.49 8.60
CA LEU A 126 -20.54 -21.91 7.36
C LEU A 126 -20.82 -22.80 6.15
N PRO A 127 -20.93 -22.23 4.93
CA PRO A 127 -21.07 -23.00 3.71
C PRO A 127 -19.79 -23.79 3.38
N ILE A 128 -19.91 -25.08 3.11
CA ILE A 128 -18.77 -25.95 2.78
C ILE A 128 -18.09 -25.53 1.48
N ASN A 129 -18.84 -24.99 0.52
CA ASN A 129 -18.31 -24.52 -0.76
C ASN A 129 -17.53 -23.19 -0.65
N TYR A 130 -17.46 -22.58 0.54
CA TYR A 130 -16.74 -21.34 0.78
C TYR A 130 -15.33 -21.57 1.31
N ILE A 131 -14.93 -22.83 1.48
CA ILE A 131 -13.68 -23.18 2.13
C ILE A 131 -12.95 -24.29 1.36
N GLU A 132 -11.62 -24.29 1.45
CA GLU A 132 -10.76 -25.31 0.85
C GLU A 132 -9.75 -25.82 1.87
N ARG A 133 -9.52 -27.14 1.90
CA ARG A 133 -8.56 -27.74 2.83
C ARG A 133 -7.14 -27.22 2.55
N THR A 134 -6.45 -26.76 3.60
CA THR A 134 -5.04 -26.35 3.55
C THR A 134 -4.19 -27.09 4.60
N ALA A 135 -2.89 -26.83 4.62
CA ALA A 135 -1.96 -27.41 5.59
C ALA A 135 -2.22 -26.87 7.01
N GLU A 136 -1.86 -27.64 8.04
CA GLU A 136 -2.02 -27.18 9.44
C GLU A 136 -1.01 -26.10 9.81
N SER A 137 0.24 -26.23 9.35
CA SER A 137 1.35 -25.28 9.60
C SER A 137 1.04 -23.88 9.15
N ASP A 138 0.10 -23.83 8.23
CA ASP A 138 -0.37 -22.72 7.52
C ASP A 138 -1.18 -21.80 8.49
N ALA A 139 -1.97 -22.37 9.41
CA ALA A 139 -2.63 -21.60 10.48
C ALA A 139 -1.70 -21.30 11.68
N TRP A 140 -0.42 -21.65 11.65
CA TRP A 140 0.48 -21.41 12.78
C TRP A 140 1.00 -19.97 12.78
N THR A 141 1.11 -19.39 13.97
CA THR A 141 1.67 -18.05 14.15
C THR A 141 3.17 -18.14 14.27
N LEU A 142 3.92 -17.55 13.34
CA LEU A 142 5.36 -17.36 13.49
C LEU A 142 5.65 -16.23 14.49
N HIS A 143 6.44 -16.53 15.52
CA HIS A 143 6.94 -15.55 16.48
C HIS A 143 8.31 -14.99 16.13
N LYS A 144 9.21 -15.85 15.62
CA LYS A 144 10.60 -15.48 15.35
C LYS A 144 11.24 -16.39 14.32
N SER A 145 12.12 -15.84 13.48
CA SER A 145 13.06 -16.60 12.65
C SER A 145 14.48 -16.10 12.90
N ILE A 146 15.44 -17.01 13.05
CA ILE A 146 16.86 -16.70 13.30
C ILE A 146 17.73 -17.51 12.36
N PRO A 147 18.60 -16.88 11.54
CA PRO A 147 19.54 -17.62 10.69
C PRO A 147 20.63 -18.28 11.54
N VAL A 148 20.99 -19.52 11.21
CA VAL A 148 22.09 -20.27 11.82
C VAL A 148 23.32 -20.11 10.93
N ILE A 149 24.28 -19.29 11.37
CA ILE A 149 25.54 -19.06 10.64
C ILE A 149 26.54 -20.16 11.04
N GLY A 150 27.01 -20.96 10.09
CA GLY A 150 28.05 -21.97 10.30
C GLY A 150 29.45 -21.34 10.46
N THR A 151 30.29 -21.90 11.34
CA THR A 151 31.61 -21.35 11.72
C THR A 151 32.75 -21.59 10.72
N SER A 152 32.46 -21.82 9.44
CA SER A 152 33.49 -22.02 8.42
C SER A 152 33.12 -21.29 7.13
N GLY A 153 33.77 -20.16 6.88
CA GLY A 153 33.67 -19.42 5.61
C GLY A 153 33.51 -17.91 5.78
N ARG A 154 34.49 -17.24 6.40
CA ARG A 154 34.72 -15.81 6.15
C ARG A 154 35.49 -15.72 4.82
N GLU A 155 34.75 -15.75 3.73
CA GLU A 155 35.06 -15.22 2.39
C GLU A 155 34.09 -15.86 1.39
N CYS A 156 33.39 -15.01 0.62
CA CYS A 156 32.46 -15.37 -0.46
C CYS A 156 31.06 -15.88 -0.04
N VAL A 157 30.16 -14.98 0.38
CA VAL A 157 28.74 -14.90 -0.09
C VAL A 157 28.25 -13.47 0.19
N GLU A 158 28.28 -12.60 -0.82
CA GLU A 158 27.51 -11.35 -0.78
C GLU A 158 26.02 -11.67 -1.02
N SER A 159 25.19 -11.24 -0.06
CA SER A 159 23.75 -10.96 -0.15
C SER A 159 22.84 -12.03 -0.78
N LEU A 160 22.41 -12.99 0.03
CA LEU A 160 21.10 -13.64 -0.15
C LEU A 160 20.10 -13.04 0.86
N PRO A 161 18.90 -12.57 0.43
CA PRO A 161 17.93 -11.95 1.32
C PRO A 161 17.26 -13.00 2.24
N ASN A 162 17.35 -12.77 3.55
CA ASN A 162 16.61 -13.51 4.57
C ASN A 162 15.10 -13.31 4.36
N ARG A 163 14.40 -14.39 3.99
CA ARG A 163 12.95 -14.45 3.79
C ARG A 163 12.28 -14.93 5.10
N PRO A 164 11.46 -14.12 5.79
CA PRO A 164 10.64 -14.64 6.90
C PRO A 164 9.41 -15.39 6.33
N PRO A 165 8.85 -16.37 7.06
CA PRO A 165 7.65 -17.06 6.62
C PRO A 165 6.40 -16.19 6.74
N ILE A 166 5.52 -16.50 5.80
CA ILE A 166 4.25 -15.87 5.45
C ILE A 166 3.21 -16.16 6.54
N SER A 167 2.53 -15.12 7.03
CA SER A 167 1.25 -15.27 7.75
C SER A 167 0.14 -15.40 6.71
N LEU A 168 -0.74 -16.35 6.93
CA LEU A 168 -1.57 -16.94 5.90
C LEU A 168 -2.85 -16.16 5.57
N SER A 169 -3.12 -15.11 6.37
CA SER A 169 -4.02 -13.99 6.00
C SER A 169 -3.57 -13.29 4.70
N LEU A 170 -2.33 -13.51 4.26
CA LEU A 170 -1.77 -13.02 3.00
C LEU A 170 -2.27 -13.76 1.75
N LEU A 171 -2.62 -15.04 1.86
CA LEU A 171 -2.78 -15.90 0.68
C LEU A 171 -4.20 -15.86 0.11
N ASN A 172 -5.17 -15.33 0.85
CA ASN A 172 -6.55 -15.26 0.42
C ASN A 172 -6.93 -13.92 -0.24
N LEU A 173 -6.15 -12.86 -0.04
CA LEU A 173 -6.20 -11.68 -0.92
C LEU A 173 -5.70 -12.00 -2.34
N ILE A 174 -5.01 -13.13 -2.53
CA ILE A 174 -4.37 -13.52 -3.79
C ILE A 174 -5.22 -14.55 -4.57
N GLU A 175 -5.94 -15.45 -3.90
CA GLU A 175 -6.66 -16.57 -4.57
C GLU A 175 -8.06 -16.25 -5.10
N ASN A 176 -8.71 -15.16 -4.67
CA ASN A 176 -9.98 -14.74 -5.29
C ASN A 176 -9.82 -14.15 -6.71
N SER A 177 -8.63 -14.24 -7.28
CA SER A 177 -8.30 -13.83 -8.65
C SER A 177 -8.03 -14.97 -9.63
N GLU A 178 -7.94 -16.24 -9.19
CA GLU A 178 -7.63 -17.36 -10.09
C GLU A 178 -8.84 -18.24 -10.40
N GLY A 179 -9.83 -17.66 -11.08
CA GLY A 179 -10.76 -18.38 -11.94
C GLY A 179 -10.23 -18.42 -13.37
N SER A 180 -9.78 -19.59 -13.82
CA SER A 180 -9.53 -19.98 -15.22
C SER A 180 -8.09 -19.92 -15.73
N ARG A 181 -7.35 -20.99 -15.46
CA ARG A 181 -6.31 -21.52 -16.36
C ARG A 181 -6.81 -22.80 -17.05
N ARG A 182 -7.05 -22.71 -18.35
CA ARG A 182 -6.82 -23.71 -19.43
C ARG A 182 -7.31 -23.03 -20.71
N SER A 183 -6.52 -22.83 -21.76
CA SER A 183 -5.58 -23.75 -22.41
C SER A 183 -4.50 -22.97 -23.18
N THR A 184 -3.30 -23.54 -23.19
CA THR A 184 -2.15 -23.11 -23.99
C THR A 184 -2.39 -23.34 -25.48
N GLU A 185 -2.16 -22.34 -26.31
CA GLU A 185 -1.51 -22.50 -27.61
C GLU A 185 -0.75 -21.22 -28.00
N ALA A 186 0.42 -21.43 -28.58
CA ALA A 186 1.51 -20.47 -28.67
C ALA A 186 1.26 -19.36 -29.69
N LEU A 187 1.46 -18.09 -29.30
CA LEU A 187 1.96 -17.04 -30.17
C LEU A 187 2.85 -16.08 -29.35
N SER A 188 4.05 -15.85 -29.89
CA SER A 188 5.03 -14.87 -29.44
C SER A 188 4.46 -13.46 -29.43
N GLU A 189 4.73 -12.66 -28.40
CA GLU A 189 4.80 -11.21 -28.59
C GLU A 189 5.63 -10.54 -27.48
N SER A 190 6.85 -10.17 -27.87
CA SER A 190 7.64 -9.12 -27.25
C SER A 190 6.88 -7.79 -27.28
N SER A 191 6.76 -7.12 -26.13
CA SER A 191 7.00 -5.68 -25.94
C SER A 191 6.11 -5.09 -24.85
N SER A 192 6.77 -4.59 -23.80
CA SER A 192 6.29 -3.52 -22.91
C SER A 192 7.46 -3.03 -22.04
N MET A 193 8.39 -3.92 -21.68
CA MET A 193 9.62 -3.59 -20.94
C MET A 193 10.70 -2.89 -21.79
N ASP A 194 10.84 -3.24 -23.09
CA ASP A 194 11.85 -2.63 -23.97
C ASP A 194 11.58 -1.15 -24.30
N ARG A 195 10.31 -0.71 -24.18
CA ARG A 195 9.92 0.69 -24.40
C ARG A 195 10.30 1.60 -23.23
N LEU A 196 10.41 1.06 -22.02
CA LEU A 196 10.76 1.81 -20.81
C LEU A 196 12.27 2.07 -20.72
N HIS A 197 13.11 1.10 -21.15
CA HIS A 197 14.56 1.31 -21.21
C HIS A 197 15.00 2.22 -22.37
N SER A 198 14.23 2.28 -23.46
CA SER A 198 14.60 3.08 -24.63
C SER A 198 14.44 4.60 -24.45
N ARG A 199 13.59 5.07 -23.50
CA ARG A 199 13.39 6.52 -23.25
C ARG A 199 14.45 7.14 -22.36
N GLN A 200 15.18 6.36 -21.58
CA GLN A 200 16.28 6.85 -20.75
C GLN A 200 17.47 7.36 -21.60
N ALA A 201 17.55 6.96 -22.87
CA ALA A 201 18.58 7.40 -23.82
C ALA A 201 18.16 8.57 -24.75
N SER A 202 16.90 9.05 -24.69
CA SER A 202 16.39 10.10 -25.61
C SER A 202 16.16 11.47 -24.98
N LEU A 203 16.47 11.66 -23.70
CA LEU A 203 16.28 12.94 -22.99
C LEU A 203 17.49 13.90 -23.08
N GLU A 204 18.56 13.53 -23.79
CA GLU A 204 19.78 14.37 -23.92
C GLU A 204 19.88 15.18 -25.22
N ALA A 205 18.91 15.13 -26.13
CA ALA A 205 19.03 15.84 -27.40
C ALA A 205 17.70 16.38 -27.90
N THR A 206 17.40 17.66 -27.63
CA THR A 206 16.99 18.65 -28.66
C THR A 206 16.68 20.03 -28.05
N GLN A 207 17.45 21.04 -28.45
CA GLN A 207 17.14 22.46 -28.26
C GLN A 207 16.55 23.04 -29.56
N SER A 208 15.29 23.51 -29.51
CA SER A 208 14.69 24.63 -30.31
C SER A 208 14.69 24.55 -31.87
N PRO A 209 13.94 25.38 -32.64
CA PRO A 209 13.16 26.59 -32.27
C PRO A 209 11.73 26.68 -32.85
N LEU A 210 10.77 27.11 -32.01
CA LEU A 210 9.46 27.64 -32.43
C LEU A 210 9.27 29.02 -31.75
N LEU A 211 9.94 30.04 -32.29
CA LEU A 211 10.02 31.37 -31.68
C LEU A 211 9.32 32.49 -32.48
N HIS A 212 8.49 32.17 -33.48
CA HIS A 212 7.95 33.19 -34.38
C HIS A 212 6.41 33.32 -34.45
N LYS A 213 5.67 32.75 -33.49
CA LYS A 213 4.20 32.92 -33.44
C LYS A 213 3.67 33.58 -32.17
N GLN A 214 4.54 33.94 -31.22
CA GLN A 214 4.13 34.45 -29.90
C GLN A 214 3.97 35.98 -29.87
N GLU A 215 4.65 36.72 -30.75
CA GLU A 215 4.75 38.19 -30.66
C GLU A 215 3.45 38.94 -31.03
N ASP A 216 2.55 38.32 -31.81
CA ASP A 216 1.29 38.98 -32.25
C ASP A 216 0.14 38.89 -31.23
N LEU A 217 0.21 37.98 -30.26
CA LEU A 217 -0.86 37.78 -29.26
C LEU A 217 -0.69 38.68 -28.02
N ASP A 218 0.55 39.02 -27.68
CA ASP A 218 0.89 39.83 -26.51
C ASP A 218 0.54 41.32 -26.67
N ALA A 219 0.44 41.81 -27.91
CA ALA A 219 0.03 43.18 -28.22
C ALA A 219 -1.45 43.46 -27.88
N LEU A 220 -2.30 42.42 -27.82
CA LEU A 220 -3.73 42.56 -27.56
C LEU A 220 -4.10 42.61 -26.06
N TYR A 221 -3.21 42.12 -25.17
CA TYR A 221 -3.46 42.03 -23.72
C TYR A 221 -2.90 43.22 -22.90
N ALA A 222 -2.31 44.22 -23.53
CA ALA A 222 -1.56 45.29 -22.84
C ALA A 222 -2.41 46.38 -22.15
N LYS A 223 -3.74 46.25 -22.04
CA LYS A 223 -4.63 47.29 -21.49
C LYS A 223 -5.38 46.97 -20.20
N VAL A 224 -4.96 45.96 -19.44
CA VAL A 224 -5.44 45.74 -18.07
C VAL A 224 -4.33 46.11 -17.10
N LYS A 225 -4.60 47.02 -16.15
CA LYS A 225 -3.70 47.33 -15.04
C LYS A 225 -3.52 46.06 -14.20
N LYS A 226 -2.49 45.27 -14.52
CA LYS A 226 -2.11 44.08 -13.76
C LYS A 226 -1.62 44.52 -12.37
N PRO A 227 -2.02 43.85 -11.28
CA PRO A 227 -1.34 43.98 -10.00
C PRO A 227 0.14 43.67 -10.20
N LYS A 228 1.02 44.30 -9.40
CA LYS A 228 2.47 44.11 -9.46
C LYS A 228 2.75 42.60 -9.50
N LYS A 229 3.36 42.10 -10.58
CA LYS A 229 3.92 40.75 -10.61
C LYS A 229 4.95 40.68 -9.48
N GLU A 230 4.60 40.02 -8.39
CA GLU A 230 5.59 39.60 -7.41
C GLU A 230 6.63 38.75 -8.13
N GLY A 231 7.91 38.89 -7.75
CA GLY A 231 8.99 38.11 -8.34
C GLY A 231 8.78 36.61 -8.11
N PRO A 232 9.59 35.75 -8.74
CA PRO A 232 9.56 34.31 -8.44
C PRO A 232 9.76 34.08 -6.93
N LEU A 233 8.97 33.17 -6.35
CA LEU A 233 8.98 32.89 -4.91
C LEU A 233 10.37 32.53 -4.38
N TYR A 234 11.16 31.82 -5.20
CA TYR A 234 12.51 31.39 -4.89
C TYR A 234 13.50 31.79 -5.99
N GLN A 235 14.74 32.05 -5.58
CA GLN A 235 15.86 32.20 -6.49
C GLN A 235 16.65 30.89 -6.55
N PHE A 236 16.58 30.20 -7.68
CA PHE A 236 17.34 28.97 -7.94
C PHE A 236 18.79 29.29 -8.37
N PRO A 237 19.77 28.39 -8.12
CA PRO A 237 19.63 27.09 -7.47
C PRO A 237 19.60 27.19 -5.94
N ILE A 238 18.83 26.32 -5.30
CA ILE A 238 18.75 26.20 -3.85
C ILE A 238 19.92 25.36 -3.36
N LYS A 239 20.72 25.93 -2.45
CA LYS A 239 21.89 25.27 -1.86
C LYS A 239 21.47 24.36 -0.69
N GLY A 240 22.30 23.36 -0.41
CA GLY A 240 22.13 22.46 0.72
C GLY A 240 21.74 21.04 0.29
N PRO A 241 21.60 20.13 1.26
CA PRO A 241 21.19 18.76 0.97
C PRO A 241 19.75 18.77 0.43
N ARG A 242 19.52 17.98 -0.61
CA ARG A 242 18.18 17.84 -1.18
C ARG A 242 17.34 16.96 -0.28
N LYS A 243 16.04 17.24 -0.23
CA LYS A 243 15.08 16.48 0.57
C LYS A 243 13.88 16.09 -0.27
N VAL A 244 13.34 14.90 -0.02
CA VAL A 244 12.01 14.51 -0.47
C VAL A 244 11.16 14.28 0.76
N ILE A 245 10.04 14.99 0.84
CA ILE A 245 9.03 14.88 1.89
C ILE A 245 7.81 14.23 1.27
N VAL A 246 7.33 13.13 1.83
CA VAL A 246 6.15 12.41 1.34
C VAL A 246 5.06 12.46 2.40
N VAL A 247 3.86 12.89 2.03
CA VAL A 247 2.74 13.09 2.95
C VAL A 247 1.51 12.30 2.49
N ARG A 248 0.89 11.55 3.42
CA ARG A 248 -0.42 10.91 3.20
C ARG A 248 -1.51 11.98 3.23
N HIS A 249 -2.55 11.83 2.40
CA HIS A 249 -3.75 12.66 2.50
C HIS A 249 -4.40 12.67 3.92
N GLY A 250 -5.20 13.69 4.21
CA GLY A 250 -5.97 13.83 5.45
C GLY A 250 -7.15 12.87 5.58
N GLU A 251 -7.90 13.01 6.67
CA GLU A 251 -9.14 12.25 6.92
C GLU A 251 -10.17 12.39 5.78
N ARG A 252 -10.71 11.25 5.35
CA ARG A 252 -11.64 11.14 4.21
C ARG A 252 -13.09 11.05 4.67
N VAL A 253 -14.02 11.63 3.91
CA VAL A 253 -15.45 11.58 4.21
C VAL A 253 -16.00 10.15 4.21
N ASP A 254 -15.60 9.31 3.25
CA ASP A 254 -16.12 7.93 3.13
C ASP A 254 -15.76 7.03 4.31
N PHE A 255 -14.54 7.13 4.83
CA PHE A 255 -14.11 6.34 5.99
C PHE A 255 -14.72 6.85 7.30
N THR A 256 -15.07 8.13 7.38
CA THR A 256 -15.71 8.71 8.57
C THR A 256 -17.21 8.44 8.60
N PHE A 257 -17.88 8.47 7.45
CA PHE A 257 -19.36 8.48 7.36
C PHE A 257 -19.97 7.30 6.58
N GLY A 258 -19.16 6.40 6.02
CA GLY A 258 -19.65 5.25 5.26
C GLY A 258 -20.31 5.66 3.94
N ASP A 259 -21.54 5.19 3.70
CA ASP A 259 -22.35 5.49 2.50
C ASP A 259 -22.91 6.92 2.52
N TRP A 260 -22.02 7.90 2.64
CA TRP A 260 -22.35 9.30 2.86
C TRP A 260 -23.13 9.93 1.70
N ILE A 261 -22.92 9.44 0.46
CA ILE A 261 -23.60 9.96 -0.74
C ILE A 261 -25.11 9.83 -0.57
N ARG A 262 -25.59 8.66 -0.13
CA ARG A 262 -27.01 8.40 0.08
C ARG A 262 -27.67 9.37 1.07
N PHE A 263 -26.92 9.85 2.07
CA PHE A 263 -27.46 10.71 3.13
C PHE A 263 -27.29 12.20 2.85
N CYS A 264 -26.30 12.56 2.03
CA CYS A 264 -25.90 13.94 1.78
C CYS A 264 -26.41 14.49 0.46
N PHE A 265 -27.04 13.70 -0.41
CA PHE A 265 -27.64 14.17 -1.65
C PHE A 265 -29.16 13.96 -1.60
N ASP A 266 -29.92 14.94 -2.08
CA ASP A 266 -31.37 14.82 -2.25
C ASP A 266 -31.76 14.18 -3.59
N GLU A 267 -33.06 14.02 -3.84
CA GLU A 267 -33.57 13.41 -5.09
C GLU A 267 -33.23 14.20 -6.36
N ALA A 268 -32.80 15.46 -6.21
CA ALA A 268 -32.34 16.32 -7.30
C ALA A 268 -30.80 16.39 -7.37
N ASP A 269 -30.10 15.47 -6.71
CA ASP A 269 -28.64 15.41 -6.63
C ASP A 269 -27.99 16.68 -6.04
N HIS A 270 -28.71 17.45 -5.22
CA HIS A 270 -28.13 18.58 -4.51
C HIS A 270 -27.48 18.13 -3.20
N TYR A 271 -26.24 18.57 -3.00
CA TYR A 271 -25.50 18.31 -1.77
C TYR A 271 -26.07 19.10 -0.58
N GLN A 272 -26.27 18.41 0.54
CA GLN A 272 -26.68 18.96 1.82
C GLN A 272 -25.73 18.44 2.91
N ARG A 273 -25.03 19.35 3.59
CA ARG A 273 -24.16 19.02 4.72
C ARG A 273 -24.98 18.45 5.89
N ARG A 274 -24.71 17.20 6.29
CA ARG A 274 -25.41 16.51 7.39
C ARG A 274 -24.64 16.49 8.71
N ASP A 275 -23.32 16.67 8.68
CA ASP A 275 -22.45 16.70 9.84
C ASP A 275 -21.46 17.87 9.72
N LEU A 276 -21.06 18.49 10.84
CA LEU A 276 -20.13 19.63 10.83
C LEU A 276 -18.73 19.26 10.35
N ASN A 277 -18.33 18.00 10.44
CA ASN A 277 -17.07 17.52 9.91
C ASN A 277 -17.13 17.23 8.38
N MET A 278 -18.31 17.31 7.75
CA MET A 278 -18.41 17.26 6.28
C MET A 278 -18.12 18.62 5.63
N PRO A 279 -17.68 18.64 4.36
CA PRO A 279 -17.47 19.89 3.61
C PRO A 279 -18.70 20.80 3.59
N GLU A 280 -18.49 22.12 3.53
CA GLU A 280 -19.61 23.07 3.36
C GLU A 280 -20.24 22.96 1.97
N SER A 281 -19.41 22.70 0.97
CA SER A 281 -19.77 22.49 -0.43
C SER A 281 -18.85 21.47 -1.07
N LEU A 282 -19.27 20.91 -2.19
CA LEU A 282 -18.46 20.01 -3.00
C LEU A 282 -18.08 20.70 -4.32
N PRO A 283 -16.92 20.38 -4.89
CA PRO A 283 -16.55 20.90 -6.20
C PRO A 283 -17.49 20.35 -7.27
N GLU A 284 -17.89 21.20 -8.21
CA GLU A 284 -18.60 20.73 -9.40
C GLU A 284 -17.66 19.86 -10.23
N ARG A 285 -18.17 18.70 -10.68
CA ARG A 285 -17.41 17.74 -11.47
C ARG A 285 -18.33 16.85 -12.29
N ALA A 286 -17.81 16.32 -13.39
CA ALA A 286 -18.49 15.32 -14.17
C ALA A 286 -18.80 14.06 -13.34
N GLY A 287 -20.01 13.52 -13.55
CA GLY A 287 -20.47 12.29 -12.90
C GLY A 287 -20.85 12.43 -11.42
N ALA A 288 -20.88 13.63 -10.85
CA ALA A 288 -21.43 13.84 -9.51
C ALA A 288 -22.92 13.43 -9.46
N PRO A 289 -23.40 12.87 -8.34
CA PRO A 289 -22.66 12.59 -7.10
C PRO A 289 -21.82 11.30 -7.14
N HIS A 290 -22.13 10.37 -8.04
CA HIS A 290 -21.54 9.03 -8.08
C HIS A 290 -20.02 9.01 -8.25
N SER A 291 -19.45 9.99 -8.96
CA SER A 291 -18.00 10.12 -9.15
C SER A 291 -17.24 10.31 -7.83
N PHE A 292 -17.89 10.84 -6.78
CA PHE A 292 -17.28 10.98 -5.47
C PHE A 292 -17.14 9.67 -4.70
N TYR A 293 -17.80 8.58 -5.12
CA TYR A 293 -17.73 7.29 -4.42
C TYR A 293 -16.30 6.74 -4.37
N LYS A 294 -15.57 6.81 -5.49
CA LYS A 294 -14.16 6.37 -5.59
C LYS A 294 -13.15 7.52 -5.49
N ASP A 295 -13.62 8.77 -5.44
CA ASP A 295 -12.78 9.96 -5.35
C ASP A 295 -13.35 11.00 -4.37
N CYS A 296 -13.52 10.54 -3.13
CA CYS A 296 -14.13 11.30 -2.05
C CYS A 296 -13.28 12.53 -1.63
N PRO A 297 -13.93 13.58 -1.09
CA PRO A 297 -13.24 14.71 -0.49
C PRO A 297 -12.73 14.39 0.93
N LEU A 298 -11.91 15.31 1.45
CA LEU A 298 -11.56 15.36 2.87
C LEU A 298 -12.72 15.86 3.74
N THR A 299 -12.66 15.50 5.02
CA THR A 299 -13.46 16.12 6.08
C THR A 299 -12.87 17.47 6.52
N HIS A 300 -13.57 18.27 7.33
CA HIS A 300 -12.99 19.46 7.94
C HIS A 300 -11.80 19.14 8.87
N VAL A 301 -11.86 18.02 9.60
CA VAL A 301 -10.74 17.51 10.38
C VAL A 301 -9.57 17.15 9.46
N GLY A 302 -9.82 16.54 8.30
CA GLY A 302 -8.81 16.24 7.29
C GLY A 302 -8.11 17.51 6.74
N LEU A 303 -8.87 18.56 6.47
CA LEU A 303 -8.33 19.88 6.08
C LEU A 303 -7.48 20.50 7.20
N LEU A 304 -7.94 20.42 8.44
CA LEU A 304 -7.21 20.89 9.62
C LEU A 304 -5.90 20.11 9.83
N GLN A 305 -5.92 18.77 9.73
CA GLN A 305 -4.74 17.93 9.83
C GLN A 305 -3.65 18.38 8.83
N ALA A 306 -4.04 18.58 7.56
CA ALA A 306 -3.14 19.04 6.51
C ALA A 306 -2.58 20.44 6.79
N THR A 307 -3.43 21.37 7.25
CA THR A 307 -3.02 22.72 7.62
C THR A 307 -2.03 22.73 8.78
N LEU A 308 -2.24 21.88 9.80
CA LEU A 308 -1.35 21.75 10.94
C LEU A 308 0.03 21.22 10.54
N VAL A 309 0.08 20.25 9.61
CA VAL A 309 1.36 19.77 9.04
C VAL A 309 2.10 20.90 8.35
N GLY A 310 1.43 21.68 7.48
CA GLY A 310 2.04 22.84 6.82
C GLY A 310 2.56 23.89 7.81
N ARG A 311 1.77 24.23 8.84
CA ARG A 311 2.19 25.17 9.91
C ARG A 311 3.38 24.64 10.70
N ALA A 312 3.41 23.34 10.98
CA ALA A 312 4.53 22.72 11.68
C ALA A 312 5.80 22.70 10.82
N MET A 313 5.69 22.52 9.49
CA MET A 313 6.80 22.66 8.57
C MET A 313 7.35 24.09 8.58
N HIS A 314 6.48 25.09 8.44
CA HIS A 314 6.84 26.51 8.50
C HIS A 314 7.53 26.86 9.83
N ALA A 315 6.95 26.45 10.96
CA ALA A 315 7.52 26.69 12.28
C ALA A 315 8.86 25.99 12.52
N SER A 316 9.14 24.91 11.78
CA SER A 316 10.40 24.18 11.83
C SER A 316 11.43 24.69 10.81
N GLY A 317 11.12 25.75 10.07
CA GLY A 317 11.98 26.32 9.02
C GLY A 317 12.15 25.41 7.80
N ILE A 318 11.20 24.50 7.56
CA ILE A 318 11.20 23.64 6.37
C ILE A 318 10.61 24.41 5.20
N GLU A 319 11.41 24.60 4.15
CA GLU A 319 10.99 25.22 2.90
C GLU A 319 10.69 24.16 1.84
N VAL A 320 9.66 24.37 1.02
CA VAL A 320 9.25 23.47 -0.06
C VAL A 320 9.38 24.20 -1.39
N HIS A 321 10.08 23.60 -2.33
CA HIS A 321 10.49 24.24 -3.58
C HIS A 321 9.82 23.64 -4.81
N HIS A 322 9.49 22.34 -4.75
CA HIS A 322 8.83 21.60 -5.81
C HIS A 322 7.67 20.80 -5.23
N VAL A 323 6.50 20.83 -5.86
CA VAL A 323 5.29 20.20 -5.31
C VAL A 323 4.64 19.29 -6.34
N PHE A 324 4.44 18.03 -5.99
CA PHE A 324 3.76 17.03 -6.82
C PHE A 324 2.69 16.31 -6.00
N CYS A 325 1.56 16.02 -6.64
CA CYS A 325 0.40 15.47 -5.95
C CYS A 325 -0.31 14.41 -6.80
N SER A 326 -0.75 13.33 -6.14
CA SER A 326 -1.68 12.36 -6.73
C SER A 326 -2.97 13.06 -7.20
N PRO A 327 -3.60 12.59 -8.29
CA PRO A 327 -4.80 13.21 -8.87
C PRO A 327 -6.07 13.05 -8.01
N SER A 328 -6.04 12.23 -6.95
CA SER A 328 -7.19 12.06 -6.07
C SER A 328 -7.57 13.38 -5.37
N LEU A 329 -8.87 13.69 -5.32
CA LEU A 329 -9.36 14.94 -4.72
C LEU A 329 -8.86 15.14 -3.28
N ARG A 330 -8.89 14.08 -2.47
CA ARG A 330 -8.33 14.06 -1.10
C ARG A 330 -6.85 14.47 -1.04
N CYS A 331 -6.04 14.08 -2.03
CA CYS A 331 -4.63 14.43 -2.09
C CYS A 331 -4.45 15.90 -2.47
N VAL A 332 -5.18 16.39 -3.48
CA VAL A 332 -5.12 17.80 -3.93
C VAL A 332 -5.57 18.75 -2.82
N GLN A 333 -6.65 18.41 -2.11
CA GLN A 333 -7.11 19.17 -0.94
C GLN A 333 -6.07 19.18 0.19
N THR A 334 -5.45 18.02 0.47
CA THR A 334 -4.36 17.93 1.46
C THR A 334 -3.19 18.82 1.06
N CYS A 335 -2.73 18.72 -0.19
CA CYS A 335 -1.60 19.47 -0.71
C CYS A 335 -1.84 20.97 -0.59
N THR A 336 -3.02 21.44 -1.04
CA THR A 336 -3.43 22.84 -0.93
C THR A 336 -3.37 23.34 0.52
N ASN A 337 -3.90 22.57 1.47
CA ASN A 337 -3.92 22.96 2.89
C ASN A 337 -2.52 22.94 3.53
N ILE A 338 -1.63 22.03 3.12
CA ILE A 338 -0.22 22.06 3.53
C ILE A 338 0.44 23.35 3.03
N LEU A 339 0.24 23.72 1.76
CA LEU A 339 0.81 24.94 1.19
C LEU A 339 0.22 26.21 1.83
N GLN A 340 -1.05 26.18 2.24
CA GLN A 340 -1.66 27.26 3.03
C GLN A 340 -1.01 27.38 4.41
N GLY A 341 -0.78 26.25 5.09
CA GLY A 341 -0.07 26.20 6.36
C GLY A 341 1.39 26.69 6.26
N LEU A 342 2.04 26.47 5.11
CA LEU A 342 3.36 26.99 4.76
C LEU A 342 3.36 28.48 4.37
N GLY A 343 2.19 29.06 4.07
CA GLY A 343 2.08 30.46 3.62
C GLY A 343 2.47 30.68 2.16
N ILE A 344 2.52 29.63 1.32
CA ILE A 344 2.99 29.70 -0.08
C ILE A 344 1.94 29.27 -1.12
N ALA A 345 0.72 28.93 -0.70
CA ALA A 345 -0.32 28.37 -1.59
C ALA A 345 -0.62 29.21 -2.83
N GLU A 346 -0.65 30.54 -2.72
CA GLU A 346 -0.95 31.44 -3.86
C GLU A 346 0.19 31.49 -4.90
N HIS A 347 1.41 31.15 -4.50
CA HIS A 347 2.63 31.33 -5.31
C HIS A 347 3.27 30.01 -5.74
N MET A 348 2.81 28.88 -5.19
CA MET A 348 3.34 27.55 -5.46
C MET A 348 2.27 26.68 -6.14
N PRO A 349 2.23 26.63 -7.48
CA PRO A 349 1.28 25.80 -8.20
C PRO A 349 1.60 24.31 -8.03
N ILE A 350 0.56 23.48 -7.93
CA ILE A 350 0.66 22.03 -7.71
C ILE A 350 0.82 21.31 -9.06
N ASN A 351 1.84 20.46 -9.19
CA ASN A 351 1.98 19.53 -10.31
C ASN A 351 1.16 18.26 -10.05
N ILE A 352 0.17 17.95 -10.89
CA ILE A 352 -0.63 16.72 -10.74
C ILE A 352 0.09 15.56 -11.43
N GLU A 353 0.50 14.56 -10.67
CA GLU A 353 1.24 13.39 -11.12
C GLU A 353 0.42 12.11 -10.89
N PRO A 354 -0.26 11.58 -11.93
CA PRO A 354 -1.00 10.31 -11.85
C PRO A 354 -0.14 9.15 -11.35
N GLY A 355 1.16 9.11 -11.67
CA GLY A 355 2.07 8.08 -11.19
C GLY A 355 2.19 7.97 -9.66
N LEU A 356 1.72 8.97 -8.90
CA LEU A 356 1.60 8.93 -7.43
C LEU A 356 0.27 8.33 -6.92
N PHE A 357 -0.63 7.92 -7.81
CA PHE A 357 -1.88 7.27 -7.43
C PHE A 357 -1.65 5.90 -6.76
N GLU A 358 -2.68 5.43 -6.05
CA GLU A 358 -2.66 4.18 -5.28
C GLU A 358 -2.34 2.94 -6.11
N TRP A 359 -2.17 1.82 -5.42
CA TRP A 359 -2.00 0.52 -6.05
C TRP A 359 -3.25 0.15 -6.84
N LEU A 360 -3.10 -0.06 -8.15
CA LEU A 360 -4.25 -0.26 -9.05
C LEU A 360 -5.01 -1.57 -8.77
N ALA A 361 -4.37 -2.55 -8.11
CA ALA A 361 -5.03 -3.79 -7.67
C ALA A 361 -6.20 -3.57 -6.71
N TRP A 362 -6.29 -2.39 -6.07
CA TRP A 362 -7.43 -2.03 -5.23
C TRP A 362 -8.67 -1.60 -6.02
N TYR A 363 -8.58 -1.51 -7.35
CA TYR A 363 -9.63 -0.95 -8.23
C TYR A 363 -10.13 -1.95 -9.29
N HIS A 364 -10.19 -3.24 -8.95
CA HIS A 364 -10.70 -4.30 -9.84
C HIS A 364 -12.14 -4.07 -10.33
N ASP A 365 -12.93 -3.33 -9.55
CA ASP A 365 -14.31 -2.94 -9.85
C ASP A 365 -14.42 -1.60 -10.61
N GLY A 366 -13.29 -1.06 -11.08
CA GLY A 366 -13.19 0.12 -11.93
C GLY A 366 -12.42 1.28 -11.30
N MET A 367 -11.70 2.01 -12.14
CA MET A 367 -10.91 3.18 -11.73
C MET A 367 -11.78 4.37 -11.30
N PRO A 368 -11.31 5.22 -10.37
CA PRO A 368 -11.96 6.49 -10.08
C PRO A 368 -11.94 7.42 -11.30
N VAL A 369 -13.01 8.17 -11.48
CA VAL A 369 -13.07 9.27 -12.46
C VAL A 369 -12.48 10.50 -11.80
N TRP A 370 -11.18 10.75 -11.91
CA TRP A 370 -10.55 11.96 -11.35
C TRP A 370 -11.06 13.24 -12.01
N MET A 371 -11.09 14.33 -11.25
CA MET A 371 -11.34 15.66 -11.80
C MET A 371 -10.26 16.02 -12.83
N THR A 372 -10.68 16.74 -13.87
CA THR A 372 -9.79 17.38 -14.84
C THR A 372 -9.06 18.57 -14.21
N LEU A 373 -7.97 19.03 -14.85
CA LEU A 373 -7.26 20.22 -14.39
C LEU A 373 -8.16 21.48 -14.42
N ASP A 374 -9.08 21.55 -15.38
CA ASP A 374 -10.04 22.66 -15.50
C ASP A 374 -11.08 22.62 -14.37
N GLU A 375 -11.63 21.45 -14.07
CA GLU A 375 -12.56 21.28 -12.93
C GLU A 375 -11.87 21.60 -11.61
N LEU A 376 -10.64 21.12 -11.39
CA LEU A 376 -9.87 21.43 -10.19
C LEU A 376 -9.54 22.94 -10.09
N SER A 377 -9.19 23.58 -11.22
CA SER A 377 -8.93 25.03 -11.24
C SER A 377 -10.20 25.84 -10.99
N THR A 378 -11.33 25.40 -11.52
CA THR A 378 -12.66 25.99 -11.28
C THR A 378 -13.06 25.85 -9.81
N ALA A 379 -12.69 24.73 -9.18
CA ALA A 379 -12.84 24.52 -7.74
C ALA A 379 -11.87 25.36 -6.88
N GLY A 380 -10.97 26.14 -7.49
CA GLY A 380 -10.08 27.07 -6.80
C GLY A 380 -8.72 26.51 -6.41
N PHE A 381 -8.30 25.36 -6.93
CA PHE A 381 -6.96 24.83 -6.67
C PHE A 381 -5.90 25.52 -7.56
N ASN A 382 -4.76 25.92 -6.96
CA ASN A 382 -3.63 26.51 -7.69
C ASN A 382 -2.80 25.40 -8.36
N LEU A 383 -2.99 25.18 -9.66
CA LEU A 383 -2.37 24.08 -10.41
C LEU A 383 -1.38 24.58 -11.45
N ASN A 384 -0.35 23.78 -11.69
CA ASN A 384 0.55 24.00 -12.82
C ASN A 384 0.00 23.31 -14.08
N HIS A 385 -0.65 24.09 -14.94
CA HIS A 385 -1.17 23.62 -16.23
C HIS A 385 -0.09 23.28 -17.27
N SER A 386 1.15 23.71 -17.04
CA SER A 386 2.28 23.42 -17.93
C SER A 386 3.08 22.19 -17.53
N TYR A 387 2.68 21.50 -16.44
CA TYR A 387 3.31 20.26 -16.05
C TYR A 387 2.87 19.12 -16.98
N ASP A 388 3.84 18.45 -17.61
CA ASP A 388 3.63 17.21 -18.34
C ASP A 388 3.91 16.03 -17.40
N PRO A 389 2.90 15.20 -17.05
CA PRO A 389 3.09 14.11 -16.11
C PRO A 389 4.05 13.04 -16.61
N LEU A 390 4.84 12.48 -15.69
CA LEU A 390 5.77 11.39 -15.99
C LEU A 390 5.04 10.12 -16.40
N ILE A 391 3.88 9.89 -15.79
CA ILE A 391 2.94 8.83 -16.15
C ILE A 391 1.58 9.49 -16.35
N CYS A 392 1.04 9.41 -17.56
CA CYS A 392 -0.25 10.00 -17.88
C CYS A 392 -1.40 9.14 -17.33
N ARG A 393 -2.56 9.78 -17.12
CA ARG A 393 -3.77 9.10 -16.61
C ARG A 393 -4.21 7.93 -17.49
N GLU A 394 -3.95 8.01 -18.80
CA GLU A 394 -4.32 6.99 -19.78
C GLU A 394 -3.47 5.72 -19.65
N GLU A 395 -2.31 5.79 -19.02
CA GLU A 395 -1.38 4.68 -18.79
C GLU A 395 -1.74 3.89 -17.52
N LEU A 396 -2.47 4.51 -16.58
CA LEU A 396 -2.90 3.87 -15.33
C LEU A 396 -4.25 3.18 -15.46
N LYS A 397 -4.25 2.05 -16.17
CA LYS A 397 -5.47 1.27 -16.42
C LYS A 397 -5.37 -0.20 -16.01
N ASP A 398 -4.17 -0.69 -15.76
CA ASP A 398 -3.99 -2.10 -15.43
C ASP A 398 -4.29 -2.36 -13.95
N THR A 399 -5.52 -2.80 -13.68
CA THR A 399 -5.96 -3.21 -12.34
C THR A 399 -5.34 -4.54 -11.87
N HIS A 400 -4.50 -5.18 -12.69
CA HIS A 400 -3.69 -6.34 -12.30
C HIS A 400 -2.24 -5.95 -11.95
N GLU A 401 -1.97 -4.65 -11.75
CA GLU A 401 -0.68 -4.16 -11.28
C GLU A 401 -0.19 -4.97 -10.08
N SER A 402 0.97 -5.60 -10.20
CA SER A 402 1.60 -6.32 -9.09
C SER A 402 2.15 -5.33 -8.05
N CYS A 403 2.33 -5.79 -6.81
CA CYS A 403 2.95 -4.95 -5.79
C CYS A 403 4.35 -4.48 -6.23
N GLU A 404 5.14 -5.33 -6.90
CA GLU A 404 6.45 -4.94 -7.41
C GLU A 404 6.36 -3.87 -8.51
N GLN A 405 5.39 -3.97 -9.41
CA GLN A 405 5.14 -2.94 -10.43
C GLN A 405 4.72 -1.61 -9.79
N TYR A 406 3.91 -1.64 -8.74
CA TYR A 406 3.53 -0.44 -7.99
C TYR A 406 4.75 0.25 -7.34
N TYR A 407 5.63 -0.52 -6.67
CA TYR A 407 6.89 0.01 -6.16
C TYR A 407 7.77 0.56 -7.29
N GLY A 408 7.93 -0.19 -8.38
CA GLY A 408 8.70 0.23 -9.55
C GLY A 408 8.20 1.54 -10.15
N ARG A 409 6.88 1.70 -10.28
CA ARG A 409 6.22 2.93 -10.73
C ARG A 409 6.54 4.09 -9.79
N ASN A 410 6.35 3.95 -8.48
CA ASN A 410 6.64 5.03 -7.55
C ASN A 410 8.13 5.38 -7.48
N ALA A 411 9.02 4.39 -7.57
CA ALA A 411 10.46 4.63 -7.64
C ALA A 411 10.86 5.37 -8.92
N TYR A 412 10.30 4.99 -10.06
CA TYR A 412 10.49 5.70 -11.32
C TYR A 412 10.05 7.16 -11.22
N VAL A 413 8.85 7.42 -10.69
CA VAL A 413 8.32 8.78 -10.51
C VAL A 413 9.22 9.60 -9.58
N THR A 414 9.54 9.08 -8.39
CA THR A 414 10.36 9.80 -7.42
C THR A 414 11.76 10.10 -7.98
N GLN A 415 12.42 9.11 -8.58
CA GLN A 415 13.77 9.30 -9.13
C GLN A 415 13.76 10.28 -10.30
N SER A 416 12.74 10.23 -11.16
CA SER A 416 12.61 11.16 -12.29
C SER A 416 12.35 12.60 -11.83
N ILE A 417 11.53 12.79 -10.79
CA ILE A 417 11.33 14.11 -10.17
C ILE A 417 12.64 14.61 -9.56
N ILE A 418 13.37 13.76 -8.82
CA ILE A 418 14.67 14.11 -8.25
C ILE A 418 15.64 14.53 -9.36
N ASN A 419 15.73 13.78 -10.46
CA ASN A 419 16.65 14.09 -11.56
C ASN A 419 16.26 15.40 -12.26
N THR A 420 14.98 15.58 -12.57
CA THR A 420 14.48 16.77 -13.28
C THR A 420 14.68 18.06 -12.47
N THR A 421 14.55 17.97 -11.14
CA THR A 421 14.74 19.11 -10.23
C THR A 421 16.19 19.25 -9.74
N GLN A 422 17.13 18.42 -10.21
CA GLN A 422 18.51 18.38 -9.72
C GLN A 422 19.27 19.69 -9.95
N ALA A 423 19.13 20.30 -11.13
CA ALA A 423 19.79 21.57 -11.44
C ALA A 423 19.27 22.74 -10.59
N GLN A 424 18.01 22.65 -10.14
CA GLN A 424 17.38 23.65 -9.27
C GLN A 424 17.68 23.40 -7.79
N GLY A 425 17.91 22.14 -7.39
CA GLY A 425 18.11 21.77 -5.99
C GLY A 425 16.82 21.92 -5.16
N GLY A 426 16.98 21.98 -3.84
CA GLY A 426 15.88 22.23 -2.90
C GLY A 426 15.06 21.00 -2.53
N THR A 427 13.95 21.25 -1.85
CA THR A 427 13.06 20.24 -1.26
C THR A 427 11.85 19.95 -2.14
N VAL A 428 11.61 18.67 -2.39
CA VAL A 428 10.45 18.15 -3.11
C VAL A 428 9.40 17.69 -2.10
N LEU A 429 8.15 18.13 -2.27
CA LEU A 429 6.98 17.64 -1.55
C LEU A 429 6.14 16.74 -2.47
N LEU A 430 5.93 15.50 -2.04
CA LEU A 430 5.04 14.52 -2.68
C LEU A 430 3.82 14.31 -1.79
N VAL A 431 2.61 14.56 -2.30
CA VAL A 431 1.36 14.29 -1.55
C VAL A 431 0.58 13.17 -2.22
N GLY A 432 0.36 12.09 -1.47
CA GLY A 432 -0.25 10.87 -1.97
C GLY A 432 -1.05 10.12 -0.90
N HIS A 433 -0.73 8.85 -0.73
CA HIS A 433 -1.53 7.85 -0.01
C HIS A 433 -0.72 7.21 1.12
N ALA A 434 -1.31 6.29 1.88
CA ALA A 434 -0.57 5.62 2.97
C ALA A 434 0.67 4.89 2.44
N ALA A 435 0.52 4.17 1.33
CA ALA A 435 1.59 3.41 0.71
C ALA A 435 2.71 4.29 0.13
N THR A 436 2.39 5.52 -0.34
CA THR A 436 3.39 6.36 -1.01
C THR A 436 4.55 6.74 -0.09
N LEU A 437 4.33 6.81 1.23
CA LEU A 437 5.41 7.05 2.20
C LEU A 437 6.53 6.01 2.12
N ASP A 438 6.17 4.74 1.89
CA ASP A 438 7.14 3.64 1.74
C ASP A 438 7.53 3.47 0.28
N THR A 439 6.59 3.36 -0.67
CA THR A 439 6.91 3.08 -2.08
C THR A 439 7.74 4.18 -2.74
N CYS A 440 7.54 5.45 -2.39
CA CYS A 440 8.34 6.55 -2.94
C CYS A 440 9.71 6.70 -2.30
N THR A 441 9.95 6.13 -1.10
CA THR A 441 11.21 6.32 -0.37
C THR A 441 12.07 5.05 -0.29
N ARG A 442 11.45 3.87 -0.38
CA ARG A 442 12.08 2.58 -0.09
C ARG A 442 13.29 2.30 -0.98
N GLN A 443 13.12 2.39 -2.29
CA GLN A 443 14.19 2.14 -3.25
C GLN A 443 15.22 3.26 -3.26
N LEU A 444 14.81 4.49 -2.96
CA LEU A 444 15.71 5.64 -2.86
C LEU A 444 16.73 5.44 -1.72
N VAL A 445 16.31 4.87 -0.60
CA VAL A 445 17.21 4.53 0.52
C VAL A 445 17.89 3.14 0.39
N GLY A 446 17.91 2.58 -0.83
CA GLY A 446 18.55 1.29 -1.12
C GLY A 446 17.78 0.05 -0.67
N GLY A 447 16.53 0.18 -0.26
CA GLY A 447 15.68 -0.94 0.11
C GLY A 447 15.05 -1.63 -1.10
N ALA A 448 14.99 -2.96 -1.08
CA ALA A 448 14.19 -3.70 -2.06
C ALA A 448 12.68 -3.41 -1.88
N PRO A 449 11.90 -3.49 -2.98
CA PRO A 449 10.44 -3.50 -2.93
C PRO A 449 9.92 -4.52 -1.92
N ARG A 450 8.80 -4.20 -1.28
CA ARG A 450 8.17 -5.12 -0.34
C ARG A 450 7.19 -6.03 -1.05
N SER A 451 6.91 -7.16 -0.40
CA SER A 451 5.73 -7.94 -0.77
C SER A 451 4.44 -7.18 -0.47
N ALA A 452 3.34 -7.57 -1.13
CA ALA A 452 2.02 -7.00 -0.86
C ALA A 452 1.61 -7.12 0.62
N HIS A 453 2.06 -8.18 1.31
CA HIS A 453 1.81 -8.40 2.73
C HIS A 453 2.44 -7.34 3.63
N GLU A 454 3.74 -7.13 3.42
CA GLU A 454 4.54 -6.25 4.25
C GLU A 454 4.10 -4.82 4.02
N MET A 455 3.84 -4.45 2.76
CA MET A 455 3.22 -3.17 2.43
C MET A 455 1.88 -3.00 3.17
N SER A 456 0.98 -3.98 3.06
CA SER A 456 -0.32 -3.96 3.74
C SER A 456 -0.20 -3.85 5.27
N SER A 457 0.84 -4.45 5.86
CA SER A 457 1.11 -4.39 7.29
C SER A 457 1.65 -3.03 7.74
N ILE A 458 2.39 -2.35 6.86
CA ILE A 458 2.94 -1.02 7.12
C ILE A 458 1.86 0.05 6.92
N ILE A 459 1.07 0.02 5.85
CA ILE A 459 0.05 1.05 5.58
C ILE A 459 -0.99 1.18 6.71
N LYS A 460 -1.33 0.07 7.39
CA LYS A 460 -2.24 0.05 8.54
C LYS A 460 -1.70 0.86 9.73
N LYS A 461 -0.39 1.10 9.78
CA LYS A 461 0.31 1.84 10.84
C LYS A 461 0.62 3.29 10.44
N ILE A 462 0.11 3.76 9.30
CA ILE A 462 0.36 5.11 8.78
C ILE A 462 -0.95 5.90 8.90
N PRO A 463 -1.18 6.70 9.96
CA PRO A 463 -2.35 7.58 10.08
C PRO A 463 -2.43 8.66 9.00
N TYR A 464 -3.58 9.34 8.91
CA TYR A 464 -3.75 10.51 8.06
C TYR A 464 -2.69 11.59 8.30
N CYS A 465 -2.27 12.29 7.24
CA CYS A 465 -1.23 13.32 7.28
C CYS A 465 0.13 12.88 7.87
N SER A 466 0.37 11.57 8.00
CA SER A 466 1.70 11.06 8.30
C SER A 466 2.70 11.51 7.23
N THR A 467 3.90 11.85 7.68
CA THR A 467 4.98 12.36 6.83
C THR A 467 6.19 11.46 6.93
N SER A 468 6.83 11.14 5.80
CA SER A 468 8.21 10.62 5.75
C SER A 468 9.12 11.65 5.09
N ALA A 469 10.39 11.65 5.48
CA ALA A 469 11.40 12.54 4.91
C ALA A 469 12.67 11.74 4.62
N VAL A 470 13.26 11.99 3.45
CA VAL A 470 14.56 11.46 3.05
C VAL A 470 15.46 12.61 2.61
N GLU A 471 16.73 12.53 2.98
CA GLU A 471 17.73 13.55 2.70
C GLU A 471 18.93 12.95 1.96
N GLU A 472 19.43 13.69 0.98
CA GLU A 472 20.63 13.35 0.23
C GLU A 472 21.88 13.70 1.05
N GLY A 473 22.66 12.68 1.38
CA GLY A 473 23.93 12.83 2.08
C GLY A 473 25.08 13.29 1.17
N PRO A 474 26.25 13.63 1.74
CA PRO A 474 27.40 14.15 0.97
C PRO A 474 27.93 13.22 -0.13
N SER A 475 27.69 11.91 -0.01
CA SER A 475 28.07 10.89 -0.99
C SER A 475 27.00 10.67 -2.08
N GLY A 476 25.90 11.42 -2.07
CA GLY A 476 24.74 11.22 -2.95
C GLY A 476 23.79 10.10 -2.50
N HIS A 477 24.09 9.42 -1.39
CA HIS A 477 23.20 8.42 -0.82
C HIS A 477 22.04 9.07 -0.05
N TRP A 478 20.83 8.57 -0.28
CA TRP A 478 19.64 9.03 0.42
C TRP A 478 19.38 8.21 1.67
N SER A 479 18.95 8.87 2.74
CA SER A 479 18.62 8.22 4.00
C SER A 479 17.35 8.81 4.61
N LEU A 480 16.60 8.00 5.36
CA LEU A 480 15.45 8.49 6.13
C LEU A 480 15.94 9.43 7.24
N VAL A 481 15.28 10.58 7.36
CA VAL A 481 15.51 11.57 8.40
C VAL A 481 14.21 11.84 9.16
N GLU A 482 14.33 12.42 10.35
CA GLU A 482 13.16 12.77 11.15
C GLU A 482 12.29 13.79 10.40
N PRO A 483 11.00 13.49 10.15
CA PRO A 483 10.07 14.42 9.52
C PRO A 483 9.57 15.46 10.52
N VAL A 484 8.66 16.34 10.06
CA VAL A 484 7.92 17.22 10.96
C VAL A 484 7.11 16.43 12.00
N ARG A 485 6.85 17.04 13.16
CA ARG A 485 6.08 16.42 14.25
C ARG A 485 4.71 15.90 13.75
N PRO A 486 4.26 14.72 14.22
CA PRO A 486 2.99 14.14 13.81
C PRO A 486 1.78 14.87 14.42
N VAL A 487 0.62 14.67 13.79
CA VAL A 487 -0.70 15.08 14.33
C VAL A 487 -1.39 13.84 14.91
N SER A 488 -1.87 13.96 16.14
CA SER A 488 -2.63 12.89 16.82
C SER A 488 -3.92 13.46 17.38
N ASN A 489 -5.05 12.80 17.08
CA ASN A 489 -6.38 13.15 17.60
C ASN A 489 -7.22 11.89 17.82
N THR A 490 -8.19 11.96 18.73
CA THR A 490 -9.16 10.89 18.98
C THR A 490 -10.41 11.09 18.13
N GLY A 491 -11.11 10.00 17.80
CA GLY A 491 -12.43 10.07 17.18
C GLY A 491 -13.46 10.71 18.10
N GLN A 492 -14.42 11.42 17.51
CA GLN A 492 -15.56 12.01 18.22
C GLN A 492 -16.85 11.34 17.72
N PRO A 493 -17.63 10.69 18.59
CA PRO A 493 -18.87 10.04 18.19
C PRO A 493 -19.96 11.06 17.87
N HIS A 494 -20.90 10.68 17.00
CA HIS A 494 -22.09 11.48 16.73
C HIS A 494 -22.97 11.57 17.98
N TYR A 495 -23.41 12.78 18.33
CA TYR A 495 -24.34 13.03 19.42
C TYR A 495 -25.79 13.17 18.92
N ASP A 496 -26.69 12.27 19.34
CA ASP A 496 -28.13 12.43 19.13
C ASP A 496 -28.78 13.08 20.36
N TRP A 497 -29.26 14.31 20.20
CA TRP A 497 -29.89 15.06 21.28
C TRP A 497 -31.20 14.43 21.79
N ARG A 498 -31.84 13.56 20.99
CA ARG A 498 -33.10 12.90 21.38
C ARG A 498 -32.97 11.98 22.59
N ILE A 499 -31.75 11.58 22.95
CA ILE A 499 -31.50 10.82 24.19
C ILE A 499 -31.86 11.62 25.45
N LEU A 500 -32.06 12.94 25.35
CA LEU A 500 -32.54 13.76 26.47
C LEU A 500 -34.07 13.78 26.59
N LEU A 501 -34.79 13.25 25.59
CA LEU A 501 -36.26 13.15 25.58
C LEU A 501 -36.76 11.83 26.20
N SER A 502 -35.86 10.89 26.49
CA SER A 502 -36.17 9.57 27.04
C SER A 502 -36.38 9.56 28.54
#